data_AF-A0A972V939-F1
#
_entry.id   AF-A0A972V939-F1
#
_cell.length_a   1.000
_cell.length_b   1.000
_cell.length_c   1.000
_cell.angle_alpha   90.00
_cell.angle_beta   90.00
_cell.angle_gamma   90.00
#
_symmetry.space_group_name_H-M   'P 1'
#
loop_
_entity.id
_entity.type
_entity.pdbx_description
1 polymer ?
#
loop_
_entity_poly.entity_id
_entity_poly.type
_entity_poly.pdbx_seq_one_letter_code
_entity_poly.pdbx_strand_id
1 'polypeptide(L)' 'AGYKAVISHRSGETEDATIADLAVATNAGQIKTGSLSRSDRLAKYNQLIRIEEELGPVAEYAGRSVLRSGS' A
#
# COMPACT_ATOMS: atom_id res chain seq x y z
N ALA A 1 12.77 -13.33 12.04
CA ALA A 1 13.52 -12.20 11.44
C ALA A 1 12.71 -10.92 11.63
N GLY A 2 13.35 -9.76 11.83
CA GLY A 2 12.68 -8.48 12.18
C GLY A 2 12.62 -7.45 11.04
N TYR A 3 12.58 -7.90 9.78
CA TYR A 3 12.53 -7.04 8.60
C TYR A 3 11.10 -6.64 8.27
N LYS A 4 10.93 -5.45 7.70
CA LYS A 4 9.66 -4.98 7.13
C LYS A 4 9.71 -5.14 5.61
N ALA A 5 8.60 -5.53 5.01
CA ALA A 5 8.45 -5.63 3.57
C ALA A 5 7.86 -4.33 3.01
N VAL A 6 8.28 -3.95 1.80
CA VAL A 6 7.68 -2.85 1.05
C VAL A 6 7.23 -3.42 -0.28
N ILE A 7 5.92 -3.36 -0.55
CA ILE A 7 5.39 -3.79 -1.85
C ILE A 7 5.56 -2.66 -2.85
N SER A 8 6.07 -2.94 -4.06
CA SER A 8 6.44 -1.89 -5.01
C SER A 8 5.98 -2.17 -6.42
N HIS A 9 5.61 -1.12 -7.13
CA HIS A 9 5.33 -1.14 -8.56
C HIS A 9 6.59 -1.31 -9.43
N ARG A 10 6.41 -1.49 -10.73
CA ARG A 10 7.46 -1.49 -11.77
C ARG A 10 7.35 -0.22 -12.65
N SER A 11 8.27 -0.06 -13.60
CA SER A 11 8.31 1.15 -14.47
C SER A 11 7.28 1.11 -15.61
N GLY A 12 6.87 -0.09 -16.04
CA GLY A 12 5.83 -0.35 -17.04
C GLY A 12 4.53 -0.83 -16.40
N GLU A 13 3.88 0.04 -15.64
CA GLU A 13 2.65 -0.30 -14.92
C GLU A 13 1.40 -0.13 -15.78
N THR A 14 0.40 -0.95 -15.48
CA THR A 14 -0.95 -0.88 -16.04
C THR A 14 -1.89 -0.31 -14.97
N GLU A 15 -3.19 -0.30 -15.22
CA GLU A 15 -4.18 0.05 -14.19
C GLU A 15 -4.45 -1.09 -13.19
N ASP A 16 -3.78 -2.24 -13.33
CA ASP A 16 -3.89 -3.36 -12.39
C ASP A 16 -3.53 -2.93 -10.97
N ALA A 17 -4.43 -3.12 -10.01
CA ALA A 17 -4.24 -2.64 -8.65
C ALA A 17 -3.85 -3.76 -7.67
N THR A 18 -3.53 -4.97 -8.15
CA THR A 18 -3.27 -6.17 -7.32
C THR A 18 -2.27 -5.94 -6.18
N ILE A 19 -1.28 -5.07 -6.38
CA ILE A 19 -0.28 -4.77 -5.35
C ILE A 19 -0.85 -3.99 -4.14
N ALA A 20 -1.97 -3.28 -4.30
CA ALA A 20 -2.69 -2.63 -3.20
C ALA A 20 -3.34 -3.69 -2.30
N ASP A 21 -4.08 -4.62 -2.90
CA ASP A 21 -4.72 -5.73 -2.18
C ASP A 21 -3.67 -6.60 -1.47
N LEU A 22 -2.56 -6.91 -2.16
CA LEU A 22 -1.46 -7.68 -1.58
C LEU A 22 -0.82 -6.96 -0.37
N ALA A 23 -0.69 -5.63 -0.42
CA ALA A 23 -0.09 -4.87 0.68
C ALA A 23 -0.95 -4.89 1.94
N VAL A 24 -2.28 -4.83 1.79
CA VAL A 24 -3.23 -4.92 2.89
C VAL A 24 -3.34 -6.37 3.39
N ALA A 25 -3.51 -7.34 2.49
CA ALA A 25 -3.64 -8.76 2.84
C ALA A 25 -2.45 -9.31 3.63
N THR A 26 -1.24 -8.77 3.39
CA THR A 26 -0.02 -9.17 4.10
C THR A 26 0.31 -8.28 5.30
N ASN A 27 -0.50 -7.26 5.58
CA ASN A 27 -0.19 -6.21 6.57
C ASN A 27 1.23 -5.67 6.42
N ALA A 28 1.67 -5.46 5.16
CA ALA A 28 3.03 -5.00 4.88
C ALA A 28 3.31 -3.63 5.52
N GLY A 29 2.26 -2.81 5.65
CA GLY A 29 2.28 -1.47 6.24
C GLY A 29 2.97 -0.41 5.38
N GLN A 30 3.65 -0.81 4.30
CA GLN A 30 4.30 0.08 3.35
C GLN A 30 4.10 -0.41 1.90
N ILE A 31 3.73 0.53 1.03
CA ILE A 31 3.61 0.33 -0.42
C ILE A 31 4.27 1.50 -1.15
N LYS A 32 4.95 1.21 -2.26
CA LYS A 32 5.61 2.19 -3.12
C LYS A 32 5.06 2.08 -4.55
N THR A 33 4.07 2.92 -4.85
CA THR A 33 3.34 2.89 -6.14
C THR A 33 3.50 4.16 -6.99
N GLY A 34 4.51 4.99 -6.69
CA GLY A 34 4.90 6.15 -7.52
C GLY A 34 4.14 7.45 -7.21
N SER A 35 4.28 8.45 -8.09
CA SER A 35 3.64 9.77 -7.93
C SER A 35 2.13 9.76 -8.23
N LEU A 36 1.42 10.77 -7.72
CA LEU A 36 -0.02 11.00 -7.91
C LEU A 36 -0.41 11.60 -9.28
N SER A 37 0.41 11.45 -10.32
CA SER A 37 0.24 12.18 -11.59
C SER A 37 -0.12 11.31 -12.79
N ARG A 38 0.02 9.99 -12.70
CA ARG A 38 -0.32 9.07 -13.80
C ARG A 38 -1.45 8.13 -13.39
N SER A 39 -2.38 7.86 -14.31
CA SER A 39 -3.58 7.04 -14.08
C SER A 39 -3.26 5.62 -13.62
N ASP A 40 -2.23 4.99 -14.19
CA ASP A 40 -1.71 3.67 -13.78
C ASP A 40 -1.34 3.60 -12.29
N ARG A 41 -0.86 4.71 -11.72
CA ARG A 41 -0.50 4.83 -10.30
C ARG A 41 -1.70 5.19 -9.44
N LEU A 42 -2.55 6.09 -9.93
CA LEU A 42 -3.79 6.48 -9.26
C LEU A 42 -4.72 5.28 -9.06
N ALA A 43 -4.73 4.31 -9.98
CA ALA A 43 -5.51 3.08 -9.83
C ALA A 43 -5.21 2.35 -8.50
N LYS A 44 -3.94 2.27 -8.09
CA LYS A 44 -3.52 1.63 -6.82
C LYS A 44 -3.94 2.45 -5.60
N TYR A 45 -3.77 3.77 -5.65
CA TYR A 45 -4.23 4.65 -4.57
C TYR A 45 -5.75 4.60 -4.39
N ASN A 46 -6.50 4.63 -5.49
CA ASN A 46 -7.95 4.50 -5.46
C ASN A 46 -8.37 3.14 -4.92
N GLN A 47 -7.63 2.07 -5.22
CA GLN A 47 -7.89 0.76 -4.64
C GLN A 47 -7.64 0.73 -3.13
N LEU A 48 -6.57 1.36 -2.63
CA LEU A 48 -6.35 1.48 -1.18
C LEU A 48 -7.48 2.24 -0.48
N ILE A 49 -8.01 3.29 -1.10
CA ILE A 49 -9.16 4.04 -0.58
C ILE A 49 -10.40 3.13 -0.52
N ARG A 50 -10.69 2.36 -1.58
CA ARG A 50 -11.81 1.41 -1.57
C ARG A 50 -11.66 0.33 -0.50
N ILE A 51 -10.45 -0.21 -0.31
CA ILE A 51 -10.18 -1.21 0.74
C ILE A 51 -10.38 -0.58 2.13
N GLU A 52 -9.92 0.65 2.34
CA GLU A 52 -10.16 1.39 3.59
C GLU A 52 -11.66 1.59 3.85
N GLU A 53 -12.42 2.00 2.83
CA GLU A 53 -13.88 2.15 2.91
C GLU A 53 -14.58 0.82 3.22
N GLU A 54 -14.15 -0.29 2.60
CA GLU A 54 -14.70 -1.63 2.81
C GLU A 54 -14.43 -2.17 4.23
N LEU A 55 -13.21 -1.97 4.73
CA LEU A 55 -12.82 -2.36 6.09
C LEU A 55 -13.51 -1.48 7.15
N GLY A 56 -13.82 -0.22 6.81
CA GLY A 56 -14.55 0.69 7.68
C GLY A 56 -13.89 0.81 9.07
N PRO A 57 -14.61 0.56 10.18
CA PRO A 57 -14.07 0.75 11.53
C PRO A 57 -12.85 -0.10 11.89
N VAL A 58 -12.59 -1.19 11.17
CA VAL A 58 -11.42 -2.07 11.44
C VAL A 58 -10.21 -1.72 10.59
N ALA A 59 -10.30 -0.70 9.73
CA ALA A 59 -9.16 -0.21 8.96
C ALA A 59 -8.14 0.46 9.89
N GLU A 60 -6.86 0.08 9.76
CA GLU A 60 -5.75 0.68 10.51
C GLU A 60 -4.69 1.25 9.57
N TYR A 61 -4.44 2.55 9.69
CA TYR A 61 -3.31 3.19 9.02
C TYR A 61 -2.02 2.97 9.82
N ALA A 62 -1.05 2.28 9.22
CA ALA A 62 0.18 1.89 9.92
C ALA A 62 1.00 3.11 10.46
N GLY A 63 0.95 4.26 9.80
CA GLY A 63 1.59 5.49 10.26
C GLY A 63 3.08 5.30 10.60
N ARG A 64 3.53 5.87 11.72
CA ARG A 64 4.93 5.73 12.18
C ARG A 64 5.25 4.36 12.77
N SER A 65 4.25 3.57 13.16
CA SER A 65 4.46 2.24 13.78
C SER A 65 5.15 1.25 12.84
N VAL A 66 5.04 1.48 11.52
CA VAL A 66 5.70 0.64 10.53
C VAL A 66 7.21 0.83 10.50
N LEU A 67 7.70 1.99 10.93
CA LEU A 67 9.12 2.26 11.03
C LEU A 67 9.68 1.57 12.26
N ARG A 68 10.86 0.95 12.10
CA ARG A 68 11.57 0.39 13.24
C ARG A 68 11.99 1.53 14.15
N SER A 69 11.46 1.60 15.36
CA SER A 69 11.99 2.45 16.41
C SER A 69 13.44 2.03 16.67
N GLY A 70 14.38 2.97 16.54
CA GLY A 70 15.77 2.74 16.93
C GLY A 70 15.81 2.25 18.38
N SER A 71 16.62 1.21 18.61
CA SER A 71 16.99 0.76 19.96
C SER A 71 17.67 1.87 20.73
#